data_AF-A0A3B3Y489-F1
#
_entry.id   AF-A0A3B3Y489-F1
#
_cell.length_a   1.000
_cell.length_b   1.000
_cell.length_c   1.000
_cell.angle_alpha   90.00
_cell.angle_beta   90.00
_cell.angle_gamma   90.00
#
_symmetry.space_group_name_H-M   'P 1'
#
loop_
_entity.id
_entity.type
_entity.pdbx_description
1 polymer ?
#
loop_
_entity_poly.entity_id
_entity_poly.type
_entity_poly.pdbx_seq_one_letter_code
_entity_poly.pdbx_strand_id
1 'polypeptide(L)'
;AMSEREIVVVTGFGPFRQFLVNPSWITAQGLKLAGMGQRIDVYIKELPVSYSSTQRIIAELWQTLRPKFAVHLGIARGSSLVILEQTGRNSGYSTRDVCSFCPTDHRCIEGGPEKLDSVVNMRAISKHFKQAGMDVVHSRDAGR
;
A
#
# COMPACT_ATOMS: atom_id res chain seq x y z
N ALA A 1 8.96 -3.92 -32.75
CA ALA A 1 9.23 -4.48 -31.42
C ALA A 1 8.09 -4.07 -30.50
N MET A 2 7.39 -5.01 -29.84
CA MET A 2 6.44 -4.64 -28.79
C MET A 2 7.24 -3.95 -27.69
N SER A 3 6.94 -2.68 -27.39
CA SER A 3 7.60 -2.02 -26.25
C SER A 3 7.27 -2.82 -25.00
N GLU A 4 8.29 -3.16 -24.22
CA GLU A 4 8.13 -3.80 -22.91
C GLU A 4 7.17 -2.93 -22.08
N ARG A 5 6.11 -3.55 -21.52
CA ARG A 5 5.13 -2.82 -20.72
C ARG A 5 5.73 -2.52 -19.35
N GLU A 6 5.54 -1.31 -18.87
CA GLU A 6 5.95 -0.92 -17.53
C GLU A 6 5.01 -1.56 -16.51
N ILE A 7 5.56 -2.16 -15.45
CA ILE A 7 4.78 -2.83 -14.42
C ILE A 7 4.44 -1.83 -13.30
N VAL A 8 3.16 -1.73 -12.98
CA VAL A 8 2.67 -1.07 -11.77
C VAL A 8 2.15 -2.14 -10.82
N VAL A 9 2.72 -2.22 -9.63
CA VAL A 9 2.25 -3.15 -8.59
C VAL A 9 1.18 -2.46 -7.74
N VAL A 10 0.03 -3.09 -7.57
CA VAL A 10 -1.01 -2.67 -6.65
C VAL A 10 -1.25 -3.77 -5.63
N THR A 11 -1.09 -3.49 -4.35
CA THR A 11 -1.38 -4.46 -3.30
C THR A 11 -2.60 -4.03 -2.50
N GLY A 12 -3.38 -5.00 -2.04
CA GLY A 12 -4.38 -4.81 -1.01
C GLY A 12 -4.18 -5.85 0.08
N PHE A 13 -4.72 -5.61 1.27
CA PHE A 13 -4.69 -6.60 2.35
C PHE A 13 -5.89 -7.53 2.26
N GLY A 14 -5.69 -8.78 2.65
CA GLY A 14 -6.77 -9.74 2.89
C GLY A 14 -7.48 -9.51 4.23
N PRO A 15 -8.26 -10.51 4.69
CA PRO A 15 -9.06 -10.40 5.90
C PRO A 15 -8.26 -10.10 7.17
N PHE A 16 -8.84 -9.32 8.09
CA PHE A 16 -8.24 -8.99 9.39
C PHE A 16 -9.28 -8.61 10.45
N ARG A 17 -9.17 -9.21 11.64
CA ARG A 17 -10.12 -9.02 12.75
C ARG A 17 -11.55 -9.23 12.26
N GLN A 18 -12.44 -8.24 12.44
CA GLN A 18 -13.83 -8.29 11.99
C GLN A 18 -14.02 -8.11 10.47
N PHE A 19 -12.98 -7.75 9.72
CA PHE A 19 -13.07 -7.56 8.26
C PHE A 19 -12.86 -8.89 7.54
N LEU A 20 -13.96 -9.63 7.32
CA LEU A 20 -13.95 -10.88 6.53
C LEU A 20 -13.70 -10.64 5.04
N VAL A 21 -14.03 -9.44 4.57
CA VAL A 21 -13.66 -8.93 3.25
C VAL A 21 -13.00 -7.58 3.49
N ASN A 22 -11.81 -7.40 2.94
CA ASN A 22 -11.06 -6.17 3.09
C ASN A 22 -11.22 -5.31 1.81
N PRO A 23 -11.84 -4.13 1.91
CA PRO A 23 -12.06 -3.24 0.76
C PRO A 23 -10.81 -2.95 -0.06
N SER A 24 -9.62 -2.89 0.58
CA SER A 24 -8.37 -2.63 -0.13
C SER A 24 -8.05 -3.68 -1.21
N TRP A 25 -8.37 -4.96 -0.96
CA TRP A 25 -8.18 -6.02 -1.94
C TRP A 25 -9.18 -5.93 -3.09
N ILE A 26 -10.45 -5.66 -2.77
CA ILE A 26 -11.49 -5.44 -3.78
C ILE A 26 -11.14 -4.25 -4.69
N THR A 27 -10.61 -3.17 -4.12
CA THR A 27 -10.14 -2.01 -4.89
C THR A 27 -8.98 -2.38 -5.81
N ALA A 28 -8.01 -3.19 -5.36
CA ALA A 28 -6.91 -3.65 -6.21
C ALA A 28 -7.43 -4.46 -7.42
N GLN A 29 -8.39 -5.37 -7.19
CA GLN A 29 -9.04 -6.14 -8.26
C GLN A 29 -9.76 -5.22 -9.26
N GLY A 30 -10.50 -4.22 -8.78
CA GLY A 30 -11.14 -3.21 -9.63
C GLY A 30 -10.14 -2.43 -10.50
N LEU A 31 -8.99 -2.05 -9.93
CA LEU A 31 -7.92 -1.37 -10.69
C LEU A 31 -7.30 -2.26 -11.77
N LYS A 32 -7.11 -3.56 -11.51
CA LYS A 32 -6.65 -4.50 -12.55
C LYS A 32 -7.63 -4.56 -13.72
N LEU A 33 -8.93 -4.62 -13.42
CA LEU A 33 -9.99 -4.70 -14.43
C LEU A 33 -10.11 -3.40 -15.24
N ALA A 34 -10.01 -2.25 -14.58
CA ALA A 34 -10.05 -0.94 -15.25
C ALA A 34 -8.84 -0.73 -16.17
N GLY A 35 -7.66 -1.24 -15.78
CA GLY A 35 -6.41 -1.09 -16.53
C GLY A 35 -5.87 0.34 -16.54
N MET A 36 -4.67 0.52 -17.11
CA MET A 36 -4.00 1.82 -17.23
C MET A 36 -3.44 2.05 -18.65
N GLY A 37 -4.25 1.74 -19.66
CA GLY A 37 -3.87 1.85 -21.06
C GLY A 37 -2.89 0.77 -21.53
N GLN A 38 -2.37 0.90 -22.76
CA GLN A 38 -1.64 -0.19 -23.44
C GLN A 38 -0.17 -0.35 -23.01
N ARG A 39 0.41 0.66 -22.33
CA ARG A 39 1.83 0.68 -21.94
C ARG A 39 2.09 0.20 -20.51
N ILE A 40 1.05 0.12 -19.69
CA ILE A 40 1.16 -0.25 -18.28
C ILE A 40 0.48 -1.60 -18.08
N ASP A 41 1.19 -2.54 -17.45
CA ASP A 41 0.58 -3.72 -16.88
C ASP A 41 0.40 -3.52 -15.37
N VAL A 42 -0.86 -3.60 -14.93
CA VAL A 42 -1.21 -3.51 -13.50
C VAL A 42 -1.06 -4.90 -12.90
N TYR A 43 -0.03 -5.16 -12.11
CA TYR A 43 0.09 -6.41 -11.36
C TYR A 43 -0.57 -6.25 -9.99
N ILE A 44 -1.38 -7.21 -9.55
CA ILE A 44 -2.03 -7.15 -8.24
C ILE A 44 -1.63 -8.29 -7.32
N LYS A 45 -1.50 -7.99 -6.02
CA LYS A 45 -1.22 -9.00 -5.00
C LYS A 45 -2.01 -8.74 -3.72
N GLU A 46 -2.73 -9.76 -3.26
CA GLU A 46 -3.30 -9.78 -1.92
C GLU A 46 -2.20 -10.10 -0.90
N LEU A 47 -2.10 -9.27 0.14
CA LEU A 47 -1.17 -9.42 1.24
C LEU A 47 -1.90 -9.95 2.48
N PRO A 48 -1.35 -10.95 3.19
CA PRO A 48 -1.86 -11.29 4.51
C PRO A 48 -1.57 -10.15 5.49
N VAL A 49 -2.42 -9.93 6.48
CA VAL A 49 -2.11 -9.02 7.60
C VAL A 49 -1.16 -9.71 8.57
N SER A 50 0.06 -9.98 8.09
CA SER A 50 1.17 -10.64 8.78
C SER A 50 2.46 -9.91 8.44
N TYR A 51 3.25 -9.55 9.45
CA TYR A 51 4.50 -8.79 9.27
C TYR A 51 5.51 -9.56 8.41
N SER A 52 5.83 -10.80 8.81
CA SER A 52 6.82 -11.64 8.15
C SER A 52 6.42 -12.02 6.72
N SER A 53 5.16 -12.41 6.52
CA SER A 53 4.66 -12.80 5.21
C SER A 53 4.60 -11.63 4.24
N THR A 54 4.17 -10.45 4.71
CA THR A 54 4.15 -9.22 3.89
C THR A 54 5.55 -8.83 3.45
N GLN A 55 6.51 -8.80 4.37
CA GLN A 55 7.89 -8.44 4.07
C GLN A 55 8.49 -9.37 3.00
N ARG A 56 8.29 -10.69 3.14
CA ARG A 56 8.76 -11.68 2.16
C ARG A 56 8.12 -11.46 0.78
N ILE A 57 6.80 -11.32 0.73
CA ILE A 57 6.08 -11.15 -0.54
C ILE A 57 6.50 -9.84 -1.24
N ILE A 58 6.62 -8.73 -0.51
CA ILE A 58 7.04 -7.45 -1.10
C ILE A 58 8.47 -7.54 -1.65
N ALA A 59 9.40 -8.18 -0.93
CA ALA A 59 10.75 -8.40 -1.40
C ALA A 59 10.78 -9.24 -2.69
N GLU A 60 10.01 -10.34 -2.74
CA GLU A 60 9.87 -11.18 -3.95
C GLU A 60 9.32 -10.38 -5.13
N LEU A 61 8.28 -9.55 -4.93
CA LEU A 61 7.72 -8.71 -6.00
C LEU A 61 8.73 -7.70 -6.54
N TRP A 62 9.53 -7.08 -5.67
CA TRP A 62 10.56 -6.13 -6.10
C TRP A 62 11.67 -6.79 -6.91
N GLN A 63 12.10 -7.97 -6.49
CA GLN A 63 13.16 -8.73 -7.17
C GLN A 63 12.70 -9.27 -8.52
N THR A 64 11.46 -9.77 -8.59
CA THR A 64 10.94 -10.48 -9.77
C THR A 64 10.32 -9.53 -10.80
N LEU A 65 9.56 -8.52 -10.36
CA LEU A 65 8.81 -7.65 -11.27
C LEU A 65 9.51 -6.32 -11.55
N ARG A 66 10.47 -5.91 -10.70
CA ARG A 66 11.16 -4.61 -10.77
C ARG A 66 10.20 -3.46 -11.10
N PRO A 67 9.15 -3.25 -10.29
CA PRO A 67 8.04 -2.38 -10.66
C PRO A 67 8.50 -0.95 -10.89
N LYS A 68 7.89 -0.30 -11.88
CA LYS A 68 8.10 1.12 -12.17
C LYS A 68 7.47 2.01 -11.11
N PHE A 69 6.33 1.55 -10.57
CA PHE A 69 5.56 2.23 -9.55
C PHE A 69 4.79 1.22 -8.71
N ALA A 70 4.50 1.57 -7.45
CA ALA A 70 3.71 0.73 -6.57
C ALA A 70 2.69 1.55 -5.78
N VAL A 71 1.51 0.95 -5.58
CA VAL A 71 0.43 1.49 -4.76
C VAL A 71 0.03 0.42 -3.74
N HIS A 72 0.20 0.72 -2.47
CA HIS A 72 -0.21 -0.16 -1.38
C HIS A 72 -1.50 0.36 -0.77
N LEU A 73 -2.57 -0.40 -0.91
CA LEU A 73 -3.90 -0.07 -0.41
C LEU A 73 -4.11 -0.70 0.97
N GLY A 74 -4.75 0.06 1.84
CA GLY A 74 -5.14 -0.39 3.17
C GLY A 74 -6.44 0.26 3.59
N ILE A 75 -6.94 -0.11 4.76
CA ILE A 75 -8.15 0.48 5.33
C ILE A 75 -7.80 1.39 6.49
N ALA A 76 -8.35 2.60 6.49
CA ALA A 76 -8.35 3.49 7.65
C ALA A 76 -9.73 3.38 8.32
N ARG A 77 -9.79 2.71 9.49
CA ARG A 77 -11.06 2.48 10.19
C ARG A 77 -11.74 3.80 10.50
N GLY A 78 -13.03 3.91 10.16
CA GLY A 78 -13.85 5.10 10.43
C GLY A 78 -13.64 6.26 9.46
N SER A 79 -12.75 6.14 8.46
CA SER A 79 -12.63 7.13 7.39
C SER A 79 -13.64 6.84 6.28
N SER A 80 -14.37 7.86 5.85
CA SER A 80 -15.13 7.86 4.58
C SER A 80 -14.31 8.43 3.41
N LEU A 81 -13.11 8.93 3.68
CA LEU A 81 -12.25 9.61 2.72
C LEU A 81 -11.14 8.68 2.21
N VAL A 82 -10.67 8.94 1.00
CA VAL A 82 -9.40 8.38 0.51
C VAL A 82 -8.25 9.17 1.11
N ILE A 83 -7.35 8.49 1.81
CA ILE A 83 -6.18 9.10 2.45
C ILE A 83 -4.94 8.73 1.64
N LEU A 84 -4.20 9.75 1.20
CA LEU A 84 -2.92 9.61 0.53
C LEU A 84 -1.79 9.81 1.55
N GLU A 85 -1.11 8.72 1.89
CA GLU A 85 -0.04 8.71 2.88
C GLU A 85 1.30 9.20 2.30
N GLN A 86 1.87 10.23 2.91
CA GLN A 86 3.16 10.78 2.50
C GLN A 86 4.34 10.03 3.13
N THR A 87 4.18 9.50 4.35
CA THR A 87 5.31 9.06 5.19
C THR A 87 5.02 7.70 5.84
N GLY A 88 5.87 6.72 5.57
CA GLY A 88 6.00 5.51 6.37
C GLY A 88 7.01 5.72 7.50
N ARG A 89 6.80 5.10 8.65
CA ARG A 89 7.75 5.17 9.78
C ARG A 89 8.14 3.77 10.22
N ASN A 90 9.35 3.67 10.73
CA ASN A 90 9.94 2.40 11.10
C ASN A 90 9.70 2.03 12.56
N SER A 91 9.20 2.93 13.40
CA SER A 91 9.03 2.70 14.85
C SER A 91 7.58 2.88 15.32
N GLY A 92 7.25 2.23 16.43
CA GLY A 92 5.95 2.33 17.10
C GLY A 92 5.01 1.15 16.87
N TYR A 93 5.53 0.01 16.39
CA TYR A 93 4.75 -1.20 16.18
C TYR A 93 4.51 -1.93 17.50
N SER A 94 3.26 -1.97 17.96
CA SER A 94 2.89 -2.61 19.24
C SER A 94 1.67 -3.54 19.14
N THR A 95 1.16 -3.75 17.93
CA THR A 95 -0.06 -4.55 17.70
C THR A 95 0.31 -5.92 17.14
N ARG A 96 -0.36 -6.97 17.61
CA ARG A 96 -0.22 -8.31 17.05
C ARG A 96 -0.93 -8.43 15.70
N ASP A 97 -0.29 -9.11 14.77
CA ASP A 97 -0.82 -9.48 13.46
C ASP A 97 -1.74 -10.71 13.53
N VAL A 98 -2.24 -11.22 12.40
CA VAL A 98 -3.12 -12.42 12.37
C VAL A 98 -2.43 -13.70 12.84
N CYS A 99 -1.11 -13.73 12.84
CA CYS A 99 -0.30 -14.84 13.32
C CYS A 99 0.07 -14.66 14.81
N SER A 100 -0.56 -13.68 15.50
CA SER A 100 -0.23 -13.29 16.87
C SER A 100 1.21 -12.79 17.07
N PHE A 101 1.89 -12.42 15.99
CA PHE A 101 3.26 -11.91 16.02
C PHE A 101 3.27 -10.38 16.10
N CYS A 102 4.25 -9.83 16.79
CA CYS A 102 4.54 -8.41 16.86
C CYS A 102 6.07 -8.24 16.97
N PRO A 103 6.70 -7.30 16.24
CA PRO A 103 8.12 -7.04 16.35
C PRO A 103 8.55 -6.69 17.78
N THR A 104 9.58 -7.35 18.30
CA THR A 104 10.02 -7.20 19.70
C THR A 104 10.71 -5.87 19.99
N ASP A 105 11.33 -5.26 18.98
CA ASP A 105 11.97 -3.95 19.06
C ASP A 105 11.03 -2.80 18.68
N HIS A 106 9.74 -3.12 18.45
CA HIS A 106 8.73 -2.18 17.98
C HIS A 106 9.05 -1.52 16.64
N ARG A 107 9.88 -2.17 15.80
CA ARG A 107 10.28 -1.67 14.49
C ARG A 107 9.72 -2.49 13.33
N CYS A 108 9.55 -1.83 12.19
CA CYS A 108 9.14 -2.50 10.94
C CYS A 108 10.30 -3.30 10.35
N ILE A 109 11.48 -2.67 10.24
CA ILE A 109 12.72 -3.23 9.70
C ILE A 109 13.87 -2.86 10.64
N GLU A 110 14.55 -3.87 11.19
CA GLU A 110 15.73 -3.69 12.01
C GLU A 110 16.83 -2.97 11.23
N GLY A 111 17.46 -1.95 11.82
CA GLY A 111 18.47 -1.11 11.16
C GLY A 111 17.96 -0.21 10.03
N GLY A 112 16.66 -0.24 9.71
CA GLY A 112 16.03 0.61 8.70
C GLY A 112 15.94 2.09 9.12
N PRO A 113 15.76 3.02 8.16
CA PRO A 113 15.61 4.44 8.45
C PRO A 113 14.35 4.71 9.28
N GLU A 114 14.39 5.67 10.20
CA GLU A 114 13.24 6.01 11.08
C GLU A 114 11.96 6.37 10.32
N LYS A 115 12.09 6.95 9.12
CA LYS A 115 10.98 7.26 8.23
C LYS A 115 11.40 7.21 6.76
N LEU A 116 10.43 6.97 5.90
CA LEU A 116 10.55 7.08 4.45
C LEU A 116 9.39 7.91 3.92
N ASP A 117 9.72 8.95 3.16
CA ASP A 117 8.73 9.75 2.46
C ASP A 117 8.53 9.20 1.04
N SER A 118 7.27 9.12 0.60
CA SER A 118 6.95 8.82 -0.79
C SER A 118 7.58 9.87 -1.71
N VAL A 119 8.14 9.40 -2.82
CA VAL A 119 8.64 10.28 -3.90
C VAL A 119 7.53 11.11 -4.54
N VAL A 120 6.28 10.68 -4.36
CA VAL A 120 5.09 11.37 -4.85
C VAL A 120 4.65 12.40 -3.82
N ASN A 121 4.39 13.63 -4.28
CA ASN A 121 3.85 14.69 -3.44
C ASN A 121 2.34 14.50 -3.22
N MET A 122 1.99 13.77 -2.15
CA MET A 122 0.60 13.43 -1.83
C MET A 122 -0.24 14.67 -1.50
N ARG A 123 0.39 15.74 -0.99
CA ARG A 123 -0.29 17.02 -0.77
C ARG A 123 -0.75 17.65 -2.10
N ALA A 124 0.12 17.66 -3.11
CA ALA A 124 -0.23 18.20 -4.41
C ALA A 124 -1.33 17.38 -5.09
N ILE A 125 -1.22 16.05 -5.05
CA ILE A 125 -2.21 15.14 -5.63
C ILE A 125 -3.57 15.25 -4.91
N SER A 126 -3.59 15.24 -3.58
CA SER A 126 -4.85 15.41 -2.84
C SER A 126 -5.53 16.75 -3.13
N LYS A 127 -4.76 17.85 -3.28
CA LYS A 127 -5.30 19.14 -3.69
C LYS A 127 -5.94 19.08 -5.07
N HIS A 128 -5.28 18.43 -6.03
CA HIS A 128 -5.82 18.26 -7.38
C HIS A 128 -7.15 17.48 -7.36
N PHE A 129 -7.22 16.37 -6.64
CA PHE A 129 -8.47 15.60 -6.51
C PHE A 129 -9.58 16.36 -5.80
N LYS A 130 -9.26 17.11 -4.73
CA LYS A 130 -10.24 17.98 -4.06
C LYS A 130 -10.81 19.04 -5.00
N GLN A 131 -9.98 19.63 -5.87
CA GLN A 131 -10.43 20.60 -6.88
C GLN A 131 -11.35 19.95 -7.92
N ALA A 132 -11.20 18.66 -8.17
CA ALA A 132 -12.09 17.86 -9.01
C ALA A 132 -13.35 17.34 -8.26
N GLY A 133 -13.59 17.79 -7.02
CA GLY A 133 -14.76 17.41 -6.24
C GLY A 133 -14.68 16.03 -5.58
N MET A 134 -13.48 15.45 -5.45
CA MET A 134 -13.28 14.16 -4.81
C MET A 134 -12.83 14.29 -3.35
N ASP A 135 -13.37 13.40 -2.51
CA ASP A 135 -13.08 13.32 -1.08
C ASP A 135 -11.74 12.63 -0.78
N VAL A 136 -10.65 13.34 -1.11
CA VAL A 136 -9.27 12.87 -0.95
C VAL A 136 -8.48 13.78 -0.03
N VAL A 137 -7.79 13.23 0.96
CA VAL A 137 -6.94 13.99 1.89
C VAL A 137 -5.51 13.46 1.87
N HIS A 138 -4.54 14.29 2.28
CA HIS A 138 -3.18 13.83 2.54
C HIS A 138 -2.97 13.62 4.03
N SER A 139 -2.15 12.63 4.37
CA SER A 139 -1.66 12.37 5.72
C SER A 139 -0.14 12.20 5.70
N ARG A 140 0.51 12.42 6.85
CA ARG A 140 1.94 12.17 7.08
C ARG A 140 2.14 11.04 8.09
N ASP A 141 1.12 10.23 8.30
CA ASP A 141 1.14 9.11 9.22
C ASP A 141 0.16 8.02 8.79
N ALA A 142 0.72 6.91 8.31
CA ALA A 142 -0.03 5.74 7.88
C ALA A 142 -0.47 4.80 9.04
N GLY A 143 -0.18 5.16 10.29
CA GLY A 143 -0.33 4.26 11.43
C GLY A 143 0.79 3.20 11.52
N ARG A 144 0.66 2.28 12.49
CA ARG A 144 1.59 1.19 12.80
C ARG A 144 0.84 -0.04 13.30
#